data_AF-A0A8T4NUU5-F1
#
_entry.id   AF-A0A8T4NUU5-F1
#
_cell.length_a   1.000
_cell.length_b   1.000
_cell.length_c   1.000
_cell.angle_alpha   90.00
_cell.angle_beta   90.00
_cell.angle_gamma   90.00
#
_symmetry.space_group_name_H-M   'P 1'
#
loop_
_entity.id
_entity.type
_entity.pdbx_description
1 polymer ?
#
loop_
_entity_poly.entity_id
_entity_poly.type
_entity_poly.pdbx_seq_one_letter_code
_entity_poly.pdbx_strand_id
1 'polypeptide(L)'
;MEDSLPQRPRWVKDKTLHSDFEVIQSKTYDDYKDHKNDMGCYVLIKVDFEFYEIHLAVCNYKHEIVKVFKGRRAQDIYSTLFEYEKNNNLQWFNEKQHIAYIGKELKKAEIALSMGNSGYYQE
;
A
#
# COMPACT_ATOMS: atom_id res chain seq x y z
N MET A 1 25.98 -4.78 34.31
CA MET A 1 25.23 -5.24 33.13
C MET A 1 25.64 -4.29 32.02
N GLU A 2 26.41 -4.80 31.07
CA GLU A 2 26.95 -4.02 29.96
C GLU A 2 25.83 -3.97 28.90
N ASP A 3 25.12 -2.84 28.82
CA ASP A 3 24.12 -2.62 27.77
C ASP A 3 24.85 -2.67 26.43
N SER A 4 24.57 -3.71 25.64
CA SER A 4 25.16 -3.85 24.32
C SER A 4 24.71 -2.68 23.45
N LEU A 5 25.69 -1.88 23.00
CA LEU A 5 25.43 -0.76 22.08
C LEU A 5 24.60 -1.26 20.89
N PRO A 6 23.54 -0.53 20.49
CA PRO A 6 22.68 -0.94 19.38
C PRO A 6 23.53 -1.09 18.12
N GLN A 7 23.55 -2.32 17.60
CA GLN A 7 24.47 -2.69 16.54
C GLN A 7 24.05 -2.00 15.22
N ARG A 8 24.94 -1.17 14.66
CA ARG A 8 24.71 -0.54 13.35
C ARG A 8 24.42 -1.62 12.28
N PRO A 9 23.33 -1.51 11.51
CA PRO A 9 23.06 -2.43 10.41
C PRO A 9 24.18 -2.38 9.37
N ARG A 10 24.70 -3.54 8.96
CA ARG A 10 25.88 -3.66 8.07
C ARG A 10 25.72 -2.95 6.72
N TRP A 11 24.49 -2.76 6.25
CA TRP A 11 24.19 -2.12 4.98
C TRP A 11 24.16 -0.58 5.05
N VAL A 12 24.09 -0.01 6.27
CA VAL A 12 24.14 1.44 6.50
C VAL A 12 25.59 1.85 6.79
N LYS A 13 26.31 2.31 5.76
CA LYS A 13 27.76 2.59 5.86
C LYS A 13 28.09 4.06 6.08
N ASP A 14 27.28 4.97 5.53
CA ASP A 14 27.61 6.37 5.30
C ASP A 14 26.77 7.35 6.16
N LYS A 15 25.99 6.85 7.12
CA LYS A 15 25.11 7.67 7.95
C LYS A 15 25.55 7.69 9.42
N THR A 16 25.47 8.87 10.02
CA THR A 16 25.60 9.08 11.47
C THR A 16 24.32 8.60 12.16
N LEU A 17 24.45 7.88 13.27
CA LEU A 17 23.30 7.40 14.05
C LEU A 17 22.83 8.51 14.99
N HIS A 18 21.52 8.73 15.06
CA HIS A 18 20.90 9.62 16.04
C HIS A 18 20.99 9.03 17.45
N SER A 19 20.84 9.86 18.50
CA SER A 19 20.86 9.40 19.90
C SER A 19 19.79 8.35 20.20
N ASP A 20 18.66 8.46 19.52
CA ASP A 20 17.47 7.62 19.74
C ASP A 20 17.44 6.44 18.75
N PHE A 21 18.59 6.05 18.20
CA PHE A 21 18.67 4.96 17.24
C PHE A 21 18.43 3.60 17.91
N GLU A 22 17.49 2.84 17.37
CA GLU A 22 17.23 1.45 17.76
C GLU A 22 16.97 0.57 16.54
N VAL A 23 17.22 -0.74 16.70
CA VAL A 23 16.86 -1.77 15.71
C VAL A 23 15.71 -2.58 16.29
N ILE A 24 14.53 -2.46 15.68
CA ILE A 24 13.33 -3.18 16.09
C ILE A 24 13.16 -4.41 15.18
N GLN A 25 13.14 -5.61 15.77
CA GLN A 25 12.81 -6.83 15.03
C GLN A 25 11.28 -6.95 14.90
N SER A 26 10.78 -7.01 13.67
CA SER A 26 9.35 -7.21 13.42
C SER A 26 8.90 -8.59 13.88
N LYS A 27 7.67 -8.66 14.42
CA LYS A 27 6.98 -9.93 14.64
C LYS A 27 6.59 -10.55 13.30
N THR A 28 6.52 -11.87 13.24
CA THR A 28 5.94 -12.57 12.09
C THR A 28 4.47 -12.16 11.96
N TYR A 29 4.05 -11.85 10.73
CA TYR A 29 2.68 -11.48 10.42
C TYR A 29 1.76 -12.71 10.54
N ASP A 30 0.58 -12.54 11.12
CA ASP A 30 -0.45 -13.59 11.23
C ASP A 30 -1.51 -13.38 10.15
N ASP A 31 -1.42 -14.17 9.08
CA ASP A 31 -2.30 -14.06 7.91
C ASP A 31 -3.79 -14.30 8.24
N TYR A 32 -4.10 -14.96 9.36
CA TYR A 32 -5.47 -15.34 9.71
C TYR A 32 -6.23 -14.29 10.54
N LYS A 33 -5.55 -13.29 11.11
CA LYS A 33 -6.13 -12.49 12.20
C LYS A 33 -6.31 -11.00 11.95
N ASP A 34 -5.80 -10.42 10.87
CA ASP A 34 -5.56 -8.96 10.88
C ASP A 34 -6.06 -8.19 9.65
N HIS A 35 -7.15 -8.64 9.00
CA HIS A 35 -7.90 -7.72 8.14
C HIS A 35 -8.85 -6.86 8.98
N LYS A 36 -8.40 -5.66 9.35
CA LYS A 36 -9.30 -4.62 9.86
C LYS A 36 -9.80 -3.79 8.68
N ASN A 37 -11.08 -3.95 8.40
CA ASN A 37 -11.80 -3.08 7.48
C ASN A 37 -11.68 -1.63 7.96
N ASP A 38 -11.32 -0.72 7.05
CA ASP A 38 -11.39 0.70 7.33
C ASP A 38 -12.86 1.11 7.46
N MET A 39 -13.23 2.01 8.37
CA MET A 39 -14.63 2.43 8.49
C MET A 39 -15.13 3.22 7.26
N GLY A 40 -14.21 3.73 6.41
CA GLY A 40 -14.51 4.55 5.24
C GLY A 40 -14.98 3.76 4.02
N CYS A 41 -14.04 3.08 3.35
CA CYS A 41 -14.27 2.39 2.07
C CYS A 41 -13.35 1.16 1.95
N TYR A 42 -13.60 0.32 0.93
CA TYR A 42 -12.66 -0.71 0.46
C TYR A 42 -12.30 -0.46 -1.01
N VAL A 43 -11.29 -1.17 -1.52
CA VAL A 43 -10.83 -1.03 -2.91
C VAL A 43 -10.91 -2.33 -3.70
N LEU A 44 -11.17 -2.18 -4.99
CA LEU A 44 -11.03 -3.25 -5.98
C LEU A 44 -9.99 -2.83 -7.02
N ILE A 45 -9.05 -3.73 -7.33
CA ILE A 45 -7.99 -3.47 -8.30
C ILE A 45 -8.15 -4.43 -9.48
N LYS A 46 -8.04 -3.89 -10.70
CA LYS A 46 -8.06 -4.66 -11.94
C LYS A 46 -6.91 -4.22 -12.83
N VAL A 47 -6.22 -5.19 -13.43
CA VAL A 47 -5.32 -4.93 -14.56
C VAL A 47 -6.13 -5.02 -15.85
N ASP A 48 -6.12 -3.95 -16.63
CA ASP A 48 -6.78 -3.84 -17.92
C ASP A 48 -5.73 -3.92 -19.03
N PHE A 49 -5.60 -5.10 -19.64
CA PHE A 49 -4.65 -5.34 -20.72
C PHE A 49 -5.10 -4.77 -22.07
N GLU A 50 -6.38 -4.43 -22.23
CA GLU A 50 -6.87 -3.79 -23.45
C GLU A 50 -6.34 -2.36 -23.55
N PHE A 51 -6.43 -1.61 -22.45
CA PHE A 51 -5.94 -0.23 -22.37
C PHE A 51 -4.51 -0.11 -21.84
N TYR A 52 -3.93 -1.22 -21.39
CA TYR A 52 -2.62 -1.30 -20.74
C TYR A 52 -2.53 -0.38 -19.52
N GLU A 53 -3.51 -0.51 -18.62
CA GLU A 53 -3.67 0.31 -17.41
C GLU A 53 -4.09 -0.54 -16.20
N ILE A 54 -3.92 0.01 -15.02
CA ILE A 54 -4.44 -0.52 -13.75
C ILE A 54 -5.60 0.38 -13.35
N HIS A 55 -6.71 -0.21 -12.95
CA HIS A 55 -7.87 0.47 -12.39
C HIS A 55 -7.98 0.16 -10.89
N LEU A 56 -8.10 1.19 -10.06
CA LEU A 56 -8.46 1.08 -8.65
C LEU A 56 -9.83 1.73 -8.45
N ALA A 57 -10.83 0.91 -8.11
CA ALA A 57 -12.14 1.37 -7.72
C ALA A 57 -12.21 1.53 -6.20
N VAL A 58 -12.72 2.67 -5.74
CA VAL A 58 -13.10 2.89 -4.34
C VAL A 58 -14.58 2.52 -4.20
N CYS A 59 -14.89 1.67 -3.22
CA CYS A 59 -16.22 1.15 -2.98
C CYS A 59 -16.67 1.46 -1.55
N ASN A 60 -17.93 1.85 -1.38
CA ASN A 60 -18.52 1.97 -0.05
C ASN A 60 -19.06 0.62 0.45
N TYR A 61 -19.46 0.55 1.73
CA TYR A 61 -20.01 -0.66 2.34
C TYR A 61 -21.42 -1.06 1.86
N LYS A 62 -22.00 -0.32 0.91
CA LYS A 62 -23.21 -0.72 0.17
C LYS A 62 -22.86 -1.37 -1.18
N HIS A 63 -21.58 -1.65 -1.43
CA HIS A 63 -21.06 -2.19 -2.68
C HIS A 63 -21.25 -1.25 -3.89
N GLU A 64 -21.28 0.06 -3.64
CA GLU A 64 -21.35 1.08 -4.70
C GLU A 64 -19.94 1.60 -5.00
N ILE A 65 -19.56 1.62 -6.29
CA ILE A 65 -18.31 2.24 -6.76
C ILE A 65 -18.49 3.76 -6.70
N VAL A 66 -17.74 4.43 -5.82
CA VAL A 66 -17.82 5.89 -5.66
C VAL A 66 -16.86 6.63 -6.59
N LYS A 67 -15.70 6.03 -6.88
CA LYS A 67 -14.68 6.56 -7.80
C LYS A 67 -13.84 5.44 -8.40
N VAL A 68 -13.24 5.73 -9.55
CA VAL A 68 -12.22 4.90 -10.19
C VAL A 68 -11.01 5.77 -10.53
N PHE A 69 -9.83 5.31 -10.12
CA PHE A 69 -8.53 5.89 -10.43
C PHE A 69 -7.81 4.96 -11.39
N LYS A 70 -7.13 5.51 -12.40
CA LYS A 70 -6.48 4.74 -13.46
C LYS A 70 -5.07 5.23 -13.70
N GLY A 71 -4.18 4.32 -14.09
CA GLY A 71 -2.81 4.67 -14.42
C GLY A 71 -1.97 3.45 -14.76
N ARG A 72 -0.74 3.66 -15.25
CA ARG A 72 0.18 2.58 -15.62
C ARG A 72 1.12 2.19 -14.49
N ARG A 73 1.33 3.09 -13.53
CA ARG A 73 2.19 2.87 -12.35
C ARG A 73 1.36 2.97 -11.08
N ALA A 74 1.73 2.18 -10.08
CA ALA A 74 1.16 2.24 -8.75
C ALA A 74 1.25 3.66 -8.16
N GLN A 75 2.39 4.33 -8.37
CA GLN A 75 2.65 5.67 -7.88
C GLN A 75 1.69 6.72 -8.43
N ASP A 76 1.35 6.64 -9.73
CA ASP A 76 0.41 7.57 -10.35
C ASP A 76 -0.97 7.43 -9.67
N ILE A 77 -1.39 6.19 -9.40
CA ILE A 77 -2.71 5.88 -8.85
C ILE A 77 -2.82 6.30 -7.39
N TYR A 78 -1.94 5.82 -6.51
CA TYR A 78 -2.06 6.15 -5.08
C TYR A 78 -1.82 7.64 -4.81
N SER A 79 -0.94 8.31 -5.58
CA SER A 79 -0.71 9.75 -5.38
C SER A 79 -1.97 10.53 -5.74
N THR A 80 -2.59 10.20 -6.89
CA THR A 80 -3.84 10.83 -7.33
C THR A 80 -5.00 10.55 -6.36
N LEU A 81 -5.09 9.33 -5.84
CA LEU A 81 -6.08 8.91 -4.86
C LEU A 81 -5.99 9.75 -3.57
N PHE A 82 -4.80 9.83 -2.96
CA PHE A 82 -4.61 10.55 -1.70
C PHE A 82 -4.67 12.07 -1.88
N GLU A 83 -4.25 12.59 -3.03
CA GLU A 83 -4.45 13.99 -3.37
C GLU A 83 -5.94 14.32 -3.52
N TYR A 84 -6.71 13.47 -4.19
CA TYR A 84 -8.16 13.63 -4.30
C TYR A 84 -8.84 13.58 -2.92
N GLU A 85 -8.48 12.60 -2.09
CA GLU A 85 -9.01 12.46 -0.73
C GLU A 85 -8.76 13.74 0.08
N LYS A 86 -7.52 14.23 0.08
CA LYS A 86 -7.12 15.47 0.76
C LYS A 86 -7.88 16.68 0.25
N ASN A 87 -7.93 16.88 -1.07
CA ASN A 87 -8.54 18.07 -1.68
C ASN A 87 -10.07 18.12 -1.48
N ASN A 88 -10.70 16.97 -1.28
CA ASN A 88 -12.14 16.86 -1.04
C ASN A 88 -12.51 16.65 0.44
N ASN A 89 -11.53 16.71 1.35
CA ASN A 89 -11.72 16.46 2.79
C ASN A 89 -12.46 15.15 3.08
N LEU A 90 -12.07 14.08 2.36
CA LEU A 90 -12.60 12.73 2.53
C LEU A 90 -11.70 11.93 3.49
N GLN A 91 -12.27 10.88 4.08
CA GLN A 91 -11.57 9.97 4.97
C GLN A 91 -11.89 8.53 4.60
N TRP A 92 -11.51 8.14 3.38
CA TRP A 92 -11.67 6.78 2.89
C TRP A 92 -10.63 5.83 3.50
N PHE A 93 -9.43 6.33 3.80
CA PHE A 93 -8.31 5.54 4.29
C PHE A 93 -7.66 6.17 5.53
N ASN A 94 -8.17 5.82 6.71
CA ASN A 94 -7.63 6.26 7.99
C ASN A 94 -6.65 5.26 8.60
N GLU A 95 -6.79 3.97 8.26
CA GLU A 95 -5.93 2.90 8.80
C GLU A 95 -4.65 2.76 7.98
N LYS A 96 -3.49 2.92 8.64
CA LYS A 96 -2.17 2.86 7.99
C LYS A 96 -1.90 1.51 7.36
N GLN A 97 -2.41 0.42 7.96
CA GLN A 97 -2.30 -0.91 7.38
C GLN A 97 -3.06 -1.02 6.05
N HIS A 98 -4.23 -0.37 5.92
CA HIS A 98 -4.99 -0.36 4.68
C HIS A 98 -4.27 0.43 3.58
N ILE A 99 -3.68 1.58 3.93
CA ILE A 99 -2.82 2.35 3.01
C ILE A 99 -1.64 1.50 2.51
N ALA A 100 -0.97 0.77 3.42
CA ALA A 100 0.12 -0.13 3.06
C ALA A 100 -0.34 -1.27 2.13
N TYR A 101 -1.52 -1.84 2.39
CA TYR A 101 -2.13 -2.86 1.55
C TYR A 101 -2.41 -2.34 0.13
N ILE A 102 -2.96 -1.13 -0.02
CA ILE A 102 -3.18 -0.48 -1.33
C ILE A 102 -1.87 -0.39 -2.11
N GLY A 103 -0.79 0.07 -1.47
CA GLY A 103 0.53 0.13 -2.09
C GLY A 103 1.05 -1.24 -2.54
N LYS A 104 0.90 -2.27 -1.70
CA LYS A 104 1.28 -3.66 -2.01
C LYS A 104 0.54 -4.17 -3.25
N GLU A 105 -0.79 -4.06 -3.26
CA GLU A 105 -1.63 -4.60 -4.33
C GLU A 105 -1.47 -3.84 -5.64
N LEU A 106 -1.35 -2.51 -5.60
CA LEU A 106 -1.05 -1.72 -6.79
C LEU A 106 0.32 -2.09 -7.38
N LYS A 107 1.33 -2.38 -6.55
CA LYS A 107 2.64 -2.78 -7.08
C LYS A 107 2.59 -4.17 -7.71
N LYS A 108 1.85 -5.12 -7.14
CA LYS A 108 1.58 -6.43 -7.76
C LYS A 108 0.90 -6.26 -9.12
N ALA A 109 -0.12 -5.39 -9.20
CA ALA A 109 -0.82 -5.08 -10.44
C ALA A 109 0.11 -4.43 -11.50
N GLU A 110 1.00 -3.52 -11.09
CA GLU A 110 1.99 -2.88 -11.97
C GLU A 110 3.00 -3.89 -12.53
N ILE A 111 3.47 -4.82 -11.71
CA ILE A 111 4.36 -5.91 -12.17
C ILE A 111 3.62 -6.81 -13.16
N ALA A 112 2.38 -7.20 -12.84
CA ALA A 112 1.56 -8.02 -13.72
C ALA A 112 1.32 -7.36 -15.09
N LEU A 113 0.98 -6.07 -15.09
CA LEU A 113 0.82 -5.27 -16.30
C LEU A 113 2.13 -5.25 -17.12
N SER A 114 3.25 -4.95 -16.46
CA SER A 114 4.57 -4.85 -17.10
C SER A 114 5.07 -6.18 -17.69
N MET A 115 4.67 -7.30 -17.07
CA MET A 115 5.03 -8.64 -17.53
C MET A 115 4.05 -9.21 -18.56
N GLY A 116 2.95 -8.52 -18.87
CA GLY A 116 1.87 -9.09 -19.68
C GLY A 116 1.21 -10.30 -19.00
N ASN A 117 1.30 -10.40 -17.67
CA ASN A 117 0.84 -11.56 -16.91
C ASN A 117 -0.59 -11.32 -16.41
N SER A 118 -1.56 -11.99 -17.03
CA SER A 118 -2.98 -11.92 -16.64
C SER A 118 -3.31 -12.67 -15.33
N GLY A 119 -2.33 -13.29 -14.68
CA GLY A 119 -2.49 -14.01 -13.41
C GLY A 119 -2.53 -13.13 -12.16
N TYR A 120 -2.68 -11.81 -12.28
CA TYR A 120 -2.89 -10.95 -11.12
C TYR A 120 -4.17 -11.34 -10.38
N TYR A 121 -4.04 -11.53 -9.07
CA TYR A 121 -5.15 -11.72 -8.14
C TYR A 121 -4.93 -10.82 -6.92
N GLN A 122 -5.97 -10.08 -6.56
CA GLN A 122 -6.01 -9.26 -5.36
C GLN A 122 -6.22 -10.19 -4.15
N GLU A 123 -5.31 -10.13 -3.17
CA GLU A 123 -5.38 -10.90 -1.92
C GLU A 123 -6.53 -10.46 -1.01
#